data_AF-A0A3E5E2V2-F1
#
_entry.id   AF-A0A3E5E2V2-F1
#
_cell.length_a   1.000
_cell.length_b   1.000
_cell.length_c   1.000
_cell.angle_alpha   90.00
_cell.angle_beta   90.00
_cell.angle_gamma   90.00
#
_symmetry.space_group_name_H-M   'P 1'
#
loop_
_entity.id
_entity.type
_entity.pdbx_description
1 polymer ?
#
loop_
_entity_poly.entity_id
_entity_poly.type
_entity_poly.pdbx_seq_one_letter_code
_entity_poly.pdbx_strand_id
1 'polypeptide(L)'
;MEHGYRIVSSNIYMIFQKDTRTFDYRLDAGPLEFLNFVKYAKYCIGRSFHLCVFSLLFRKEFQMADGLIDARNRELAESLWGDVERLSKAGDNDMIVSATDYTAEVETRFRDLRESSLLFLNKALNS
;
A
#
# COMPACT_ATOMS: atom_id res chain seq x y z
N MET A 1 -2.27 -11.66 -23.09
CA MET A 1 -1.30 -10.79 -22.42
C MET A 1 -0.94 -11.44 -21.10
N GLU A 2 0.31 -11.89 -20.95
CA GLU A 2 0.79 -12.55 -19.74
C GLU A 2 0.97 -11.48 -18.66
N HIS A 3 0.23 -11.59 -17.54
CA HIS A 3 0.12 -10.58 -16.49
C HIS A 3 1.39 -10.60 -15.61
N GLY A 4 2.51 -10.07 -16.13
CA GLY A 4 3.85 -10.57 -15.84
C GLY A 4 4.72 -9.90 -14.77
N TYR A 5 4.26 -8.89 -14.00
CA TYR A 5 5.07 -8.37 -12.89
C TYR A 5 4.69 -9.04 -11.58
N ARG A 6 5.51 -10.01 -11.15
CA ARG A 6 5.27 -10.75 -9.90
C ARG A 6 5.43 -9.84 -8.67
N ILE A 7 6.36 -8.90 -8.71
CA ILE A 7 6.65 -8.00 -7.59
C ILE A 7 6.76 -6.58 -8.13
N VAL A 8 6.02 -5.66 -7.54
CA VAL A 8 6.07 -4.23 -7.88
C VAL A 8 6.75 -3.47 -6.75
N SER A 9 7.65 -2.55 -7.10
CA SER A 9 8.28 -1.68 -6.13
C SER A 9 8.14 -0.20 -6.47
N SER A 10 7.89 0.61 -5.45
CA SER A 10 7.86 2.07 -5.54
C SER A 10 8.88 2.65 -4.56
N ASN A 11 10.09 2.87 -5.07
CA ASN A 11 11.15 3.58 -4.36
C ASN A 11 12.14 4.22 -5.35
N ILE A 12 12.09 5.55 -5.45
CA ILE A 12 12.94 6.31 -6.38
C ILE A 12 14.44 6.16 -6.05
N TYR A 13 14.79 5.92 -4.77
CA TYR A 13 16.17 5.80 -4.33
C TYR A 13 16.86 4.52 -4.85
N MET A 14 16.09 3.49 -5.21
CA MET A 14 16.65 2.25 -5.78
C MET A 14 16.95 2.34 -7.28
N ILE A 15 16.50 3.40 -7.97
CA ILE A 15 16.65 3.53 -9.42
C ILE A 15 18.12 3.66 -9.83
N PHE A 16 18.92 4.37 -9.04
CA PHE A 16 20.34 4.60 -9.36
C PHE A 16 21.28 3.52 -8.80
N GLN A 17 20.75 2.59 -8.01
CA GLN A 17 21.57 1.60 -7.28
C GLN A 17 21.41 0.18 -7.80
N LYS A 18 20.33 -0.11 -8.51
CA LYS A 18 20.03 -1.48 -8.96
C LYS A 18 20.21 -1.64 -10.46
N ASP A 19 20.63 -2.85 -10.82
CA ASP A 19 20.94 -3.22 -12.19
C ASP A 19 19.65 -3.35 -13.02
N THR A 20 19.64 -2.71 -14.19
CA THR A 20 18.57 -2.80 -15.20
C THR A 20 18.37 -4.21 -15.74
N ARG A 21 19.32 -5.13 -15.53
CA ARG A 21 19.16 -6.56 -15.83
C ARG A 21 18.17 -7.27 -14.89
N THR A 22 17.93 -6.70 -13.69
CA THR A 22 17.09 -7.32 -12.65
C THR A 22 15.76 -6.59 -12.46
N PHE A 23 15.70 -5.29 -12.76
CA PHE A 23 14.51 -4.47 -12.59
C PHE A 23 14.09 -3.82 -13.90
N ASP A 24 12.80 -3.95 -14.23
CA ASP A 24 12.16 -3.18 -15.29
C ASP A 24 11.68 -1.84 -14.71
N TYR A 25 12.32 -0.76 -15.14
CA TYR A 25 12.05 0.58 -14.65
C TYR A 25 10.95 1.26 -15.47
N ARG A 26 9.82 1.54 -14.82
CA ARG A 26 8.69 2.29 -15.40
C ARG A 26 8.62 3.69 -14.78
N LEU A 27 9.46 4.60 -15.28
CA LEU A 27 9.54 5.99 -14.78
C LEU A 27 8.56 6.95 -15.47
N ASP A 28 8.03 6.51 -16.60
CA ASP A 28 7.04 7.17 -17.44
C ASP A 28 5.60 6.78 -17.10
N ALA A 29 5.41 5.93 -16.09
CA ALA A 29 4.09 5.45 -15.67
C ALA A 29 3.26 6.57 -15.04
N GLY A 30 2.10 6.84 -15.65
CA GLY A 30 1.08 7.71 -15.10
C GLY A 30 0.24 7.02 -14.02
N PRO A 31 -0.74 7.75 -13.44
CA PRO A 31 -1.56 7.24 -12.35
C PRO A 31 -2.33 5.96 -12.68
N LEU A 32 -2.88 5.86 -13.90
CA LEU A 32 -3.64 4.68 -14.33
C LEU A 32 -2.74 3.45 -14.47
N GLU A 33 -1.54 3.60 -15.03
CA GLU A 33 -0.57 2.52 -15.16
C GLU A 33 -0.07 2.07 -13.79
N PHE A 34 0.23 3.02 -12.90
CA PHE A 34 0.62 2.72 -11.53
C PHE A 34 -0.44 1.91 -10.78
N LEU A 35 -1.71 2.30 -10.88
CA LEU A 35 -2.83 1.53 -10.31
C LEU A 35 -2.89 0.12 -10.86
N ASN A 36 -2.70 -0.05 -12.18
CA ASN A 36 -2.68 -1.37 -12.80
C ASN A 36 -1.50 -2.22 -12.32
N PHE A 37 -0.31 -1.63 -12.15
CA PHE A 37 0.84 -2.35 -11.59
C PHE A 37 0.52 -2.90 -10.20
N VAL A 38 -0.04 -2.07 -9.31
CA VAL A 38 -0.41 -2.53 -7.95
C VAL A 38 -1.53 -3.58 -8.02
N LYS A 39 -2.59 -3.32 -8.79
CA LYS A 39 -3.76 -4.20 -8.92
C LYS A 39 -3.42 -5.59 -9.44
N TYR A 40 -2.48 -5.70 -10.37
CA TYR A 40 -2.11 -6.98 -10.99
C TYR A 40 -0.84 -7.61 -10.40
N ALA A 41 -0.13 -6.93 -9.51
CA ALA A 41 1.00 -7.51 -8.79
C ALA A 41 0.58 -8.70 -7.91
N LYS A 42 1.50 -9.66 -7.75
CA LYS A 42 1.38 -10.71 -6.72
C LYS A 42 1.80 -10.19 -5.35
N TYR A 43 2.80 -9.30 -5.29
CA TYR A 43 3.27 -8.69 -4.06
C TYR A 43 3.80 -7.27 -4.32
N CYS A 44 3.64 -6.35 -3.35
CA CYS A 44 4.15 -4.99 -3.45
C CYS A 44 5.20 -4.70 -2.37
N ILE A 45 6.28 -4.00 -2.71
CA ILE A 45 7.30 -3.59 -1.73
C ILE A 45 7.80 -2.17 -1.97
N GLY A 46 7.79 -1.30 -0.97
CA GLY A 46 8.30 0.06 -1.18
C GLY A 46 8.25 0.94 0.03
N ARG A 47 8.37 2.26 -0.20
CA ARG A 47 8.33 3.27 0.86
C ARG A 47 7.27 4.35 0.63
N SER A 48 6.70 4.38 -0.58
CA SER A 48 5.71 5.38 -0.97
C SER A 48 4.37 5.16 -0.26
N PHE A 49 3.83 6.22 0.34
CA PHE A 49 2.47 6.22 0.89
C PHE A 49 1.42 5.78 -0.13
N HIS A 50 1.55 6.17 -1.41
CA HIS A 50 0.63 5.75 -2.46
C HIS A 50 0.67 4.25 -2.71
N LEU A 51 1.85 3.62 -2.61
CA LEU A 51 1.96 2.17 -2.73
C LEU A 51 1.20 1.48 -1.59
N CYS A 52 1.34 1.99 -0.36
CA CYS A 52 0.60 1.51 0.80
C CYS A 52 -0.92 1.60 0.56
N VAL A 53 -1.44 2.80 0.28
CA VAL A 53 -2.88 3.04 0.07
C VAL A 53 -3.46 2.17 -1.04
N PHE A 54 -2.80 2.07 -2.19
CA PHE A 54 -3.36 1.26 -3.28
C PHE A 54 -3.20 -0.23 -3.04
N SER A 55 -2.14 -0.67 -2.36
CA SER A 55 -2.02 -2.08 -1.96
C SER A 55 -3.18 -2.48 -1.04
N LEU A 56 -3.50 -1.62 -0.08
CA LEU A 56 -4.65 -1.75 0.80
C LEU A 56 -5.98 -1.78 0.04
N LEU A 57 -6.21 -0.82 -0.86
CA LEU A 57 -7.43 -0.74 -1.65
C LEU A 57 -7.63 -1.99 -2.53
N PHE A 58 -6.55 -2.57 -3.04
CA PHE A 58 -6.60 -3.78 -3.86
C PHE A 58 -6.40 -5.09 -3.08
N ARG A 59 -6.36 -5.04 -1.74
CA ARG A 59 -6.20 -6.21 -0.85
C ARG A 59 -4.96 -7.03 -1.21
N LYS A 60 -3.86 -6.32 -1.48
CA LYS A 60 -2.57 -6.93 -1.82
C LYS A 60 -1.82 -7.29 -0.56
N GLU A 61 -1.00 -8.33 -0.66
CA GLU A 61 0.07 -8.56 0.29
C GLU A 61 1.22 -7.62 -0.05
N PHE A 62 1.77 -6.95 0.95
CA PHE A 62 2.81 -5.96 0.73
C PHE A 62 3.70 -5.71 1.95
N GLN A 63 4.85 -5.12 1.69
CA GLN A 63 5.80 -4.65 2.69
C GLN A 63 6.15 -3.18 2.45
N MET A 64 6.05 -2.38 3.50
CA MET A 64 6.55 -1.01 3.52
C MET A 64 7.84 -0.97 4.34
N ALA A 65 8.96 -0.68 3.67
CA ALA A 65 10.25 -0.52 4.32
C ALA A 65 10.24 0.75 5.18
N ASP A 66 10.60 0.63 6.46
CA ASP A 66 10.38 1.66 7.50
C ASP A 66 8.93 2.18 7.54
N GLY A 67 7.97 1.32 7.18
CA GLY A 67 6.57 1.67 7.03
C GLY A 67 5.97 2.28 8.30
N LEU A 68 6.35 1.78 9.47
CA LEU A 68 5.85 2.24 10.77
C LEU A 68 6.52 3.51 11.29
N ILE A 69 7.61 3.98 10.66
CA ILE A 69 8.21 5.29 10.96
C ILE A 69 7.44 6.43 10.25
N ASP A 70 6.89 6.17 9.05
CA ASP A 70 6.07 7.17 8.35
C ASP A 70 4.73 7.34 9.08
N ALA A 71 4.51 8.54 9.64
CA ALA A 71 3.31 8.84 10.42
C ALA A 71 2.01 8.56 9.66
N ARG A 72 1.97 8.78 8.34
CA ARG A 72 0.75 8.56 7.54
C ARG A 72 0.46 7.08 7.37
N ASN A 73 1.49 6.27 7.17
CA ASN A 73 1.34 4.82 7.12
C ASN A 73 0.91 4.28 8.48
N ARG A 74 1.51 4.77 9.57
CA ARG A 74 1.18 4.39 10.95
C ARG A 74 -0.28 4.75 11.29
N GLU A 75 -0.70 5.99 11.08
CA GLU A 75 -2.07 6.44 11.36
C GLU A 75 -3.11 5.62 10.57
N LEU A 76 -2.81 5.34 9.29
CA LEU A 76 -3.68 4.49 8.47
C LEU A 76 -3.74 3.06 9.00
N ALA A 77 -2.61 2.50 9.42
CA ALA A 77 -2.52 1.17 9.99
C ALA A 77 -3.25 1.08 11.35
N GLU A 78 -3.08 2.07 12.22
CA GLU A 78 -3.80 2.19 13.50
C GLU A 78 -5.31 2.27 13.29
N SER A 79 -5.76 3.05 12.29
CA SER A 79 -7.18 3.19 11.98
C SER A 79 -7.84 1.87 11.53
N LEU A 80 -7.08 0.99 10.89
CA LEU A 80 -7.58 -0.27 10.33
C LEU A 80 -7.38 -1.44 11.30
N TRP A 81 -6.19 -1.54 11.91
CA TRP A 81 -5.81 -2.70 12.71
C TRP A 81 -5.85 -2.42 14.22
N GLY A 82 -5.82 -1.17 14.67
CA GLY A 82 -5.83 -0.77 16.09
C GLY A 82 -4.50 -1.01 16.80
N ASP A 83 -3.94 -2.21 16.63
CA ASP A 83 -2.58 -2.58 17.05
C ASP A 83 -1.69 -2.70 15.81
N VAL A 84 -0.68 -1.84 15.70
CA VAL A 84 0.30 -1.83 14.60
C VAL A 84 1.50 -2.73 14.85
N GLU A 85 1.76 -3.12 16.10
CA GLU A 85 2.89 -3.99 16.43
C GLU A 85 2.74 -5.36 15.78
N ARG A 86 1.50 -5.84 15.61
CA ARG A 86 1.23 -7.08 14.86
C ARG A 86 1.63 -7.02 13.38
N LEU A 87 1.77 -5.81 12.83
CA LEU A 87 2.22 -5.58 11.45
C LEU A 87 3.74 -5.44 11.37
N SER A 88 4.43 -5.20 12.49
CA SER A 88 5.88 -5.33 12.58
C SER A 88 6.22 -6.82 12.62
N LYS A 89 6.84 -7.31 11.55
CA LYS A 89 7.37 -8.68 11.49
C LYS A 89 8.88 -8.59 11.51
N ALA A 90 9.51 -9.44 12.34
CA ALA A 90 10.96 -9.52 12.55
C ALA A 90 11.65 -8.39 13.34
N GLY A 91 10.88 -7.58 14.09
CA GLY A 91 11.45 -6.62 15.07
C GLY A 91 12.05 -5.36 14.46
N ASP A 92 11.66 -5.02 13.23
CA ASP A 92 12.06 -3.80 12.54
C ASP A 92 10.87 -2.84 12.38
N ASN A 93 11.13 -1.63 11.91
CA ASN A 93 10.12 -0.61 11.62
C ASN A 93 9.35 -0.87 10.32
N ASP A 94 9.61 -1.99 9.65
CA ASP A 94 8.89 -2.44 8.48
C ASP A 94 7.45 -2.78 8.81
N MET A 95 6.53 -2.38 7.93
CA MET A 95 5.12 -2.76 8.01
C MET A 95 4.84 -3.85 6.98
N ILE A 96 4.45 -5.04 7.44
CA ILE A 96 4.14 -6.17 6.56
C ILE A 96 2.68 -6.57 6.71
N VAL A 97 1.94 -6.51 5.61
CA VAL A 97 0.54 -6.91 5.54
C VAL A 97 0.41 -8.13 4.63
N SER A 98 -0.17 -9.19 5.17
CA SER A 98 -0.40 -10.47 4.51
C SER A 98 -1.88 -10.76 4.35
N ALA A 99 -2.24 -11.79 3.59
CA ALA A 99 -3.63 -12.15 3.33
C ALA A 99 -4.44 -12.37 4.63
N THR A 100 -3.81 -12.91 5.68
CA THR A 100 -4.46 -13.17 6.98
C THR A 100 -4.76 -11.90 7.77
N ASP A 101 -4.15 -10.77 7.43
CA ASP A 101 -4.34 -9.51 8.12
C ASP A 101 -5.62 -8.80 7.66
N TYR A 102 -6.22 -9.20 6.52
CA TYR A 102 -7.51 -8.71 6.02
C TYR A 102 -8.69 -9.46 6.68
N THR A 103 -8.83 -9.33 7.99
CA THR A 103 -9.91 -9.97 8.74
C THR A 103 -11.26 -9.27 8.50
N ALA A 104 -12.37 -9.92 8.88
CA ALA A 104 -13.71 -9.32 8.79
C ALA A 104 -13.84 -8.01 9.60
N GLU A 105 -13.12 -7.90 10.71
CA GLU A 105 -13.04 -6.68 11.52
C GLU A 105 -12.35 -5.54 10.77
N VAL A 106 -11.21 -5.84 10.13
CA VAL A 106 -10.46 -4.87 9.31
C VAL A 106 -11.28 -4.42 8.10
N GLU A 107 -11.98 -5.34 7.43
CA GLU A 107 -12.88 -4.98 6.32
C GLU A 107 -14.06 -4.12 6.78
N THR A 108 -14.54 -4.30 8.01
CA THR A 108 -15.56 -3.41 8.60
C THR A 108 -15.00 -2.01 8.82
N ARG A 109 -13.83 -1.88 9.45
CA ARG A 109 -13.17 -0.58 9.63
C ARG A 109 -12.85 0.11 8.30
N PHE A 110 -12.46 -0.65 7.28
CA PHE A 110 -12.27 -0.12 5.91
C PHE A 110 -13.53 0.54 5.36
N ARG A 111 -14.68 -0.12 5.52
CA ARG A 111 -15.98 0.40 5.08
C ARG A 111 -16.35 1.65 5.86
N ASP A 112 -16.18 1.64 7.18
CA ASP A 112 -16.51 2.79 8.03
C ASP A 112 -15.65 4.02 7.69
N LEU A 113 -14.35 3.83 7.45
CA LEU A 113 -13.44 4.89 6.98
C LEU A 113 -13.83 5.42 5.60
N ARG A 114 -14.27 4.54 4.69
CA ARG A 114 -14.76 4.95 3.37
C ARG A 114 -16.05 5.76 3.50
N GLU A 115 -17.00 5.31 4.31
CA GLU A 115 -18.29 5.97 4.51
C GLU A 115 -18.11 7.36 5.15
N SER A 116 -17.26 7.47 6.17
CA SER A 116 -16.93 8.77 6.78
C SER A 116 -16.25 9.72 5.78
N SER A 117 -15.35 9.21 4.94
CA SER A 117 -14.72 10.00 3.85
C SER A 117 -15.74 10.48 2.83
N LEU A 118 -16.68 9.61 2.41
CA LEU A 118 -17.75 9.98 1.49
C LEU A 118 -18.69 11.02 2.10
N LEU A 119 -19.03 10.88 3.38
CA LEU A 119 -19.85 11.85 4.10
C LEU A 119 -19.17 13.22 4.17
N PHE A 120 -17.86 13.25 4.46
CA PHE A 120 -17.08 14.48 4.46
C PHE A 120 -17.11 15.17 3.09
N LEU A 121 -16.83 14.42 2.01
CA LEU A 121 -16.85 14.96 0.64
C LEU A 121 -18.24 15.45 0.23
N ASN A 122 -19.29 14.68 0.54
CA ASN A 122 -20.67 15.08 0.24
C ASN A 122 -21.06 16.35 0.97
N LYS A 123 -20.63 16.53 2.23
CA LYS A 123 -20.84 17.79 2.94
C LYS A 123 -20.07 18.91 2.26
N ALA A 124 -18.77 18.75 2.02
CA ALA A 124 -17.93 19.79 1.44
C ALA A 124 -18.37 20.24 0.04
N LEU A 125 -18.91 19.34 -0.79
CA LEU A 125 -19.35 19.64 -2.15
C LEU A 125 -20.80 20.13 -2.26
N ASN A 126 -21.64 19.86 -1.26
CA ASN A 126 -23.04 20.30 -1.22
C ASN A 126 -23.30 21.37 -0.14
N SER A 127 -22.24 21.99 0.39
CA SER A 127 -22.30 23.16 1.29
C SER A 127 -22.33 24.46 0.51
#